data_AF-A0A8H8DFF4-F1
#
_entry.id   AF-A0A8H8DFF4-F1
#
_cell.length_a   1.000
_cell.length_b   1.000
_cell.length_c   1.000
_cell.angle_alpha   90.00
_cell.angle_beta   90.00
_cell.angle_gamma   90.00
#
_symmetry.space_group_name_H-M   'P 1'
#
loop_
_entity.id
_entity.type
_entity.pdbx_description
1 polymer ?
#
loop_
_entity_poly.entity_id
_entity_poly.type
_entity_poly.pdbx_seq_one_letter_code
_entity_poly.pdbx_strand_id
1 'polypeptide(L)'
;YALAAGVPQPEVERVLERYLREKYGVAVEYGVEFVSVATRDDEVEVAVRDTASGATEAIRASFLIACDGGQSPVRHALGLQFKGHPVPAVFLNVDVHVRTQHPGFARGDQALAVIARKHGLFIIPSGGGGGGGGRARIVGPAEVPPPGRGVAIPAPTLRDVQAIADSRAPFLKATLHSPVWLSYFCSQQRKLEEHDYRPHPRVFMAGDAAHVRF
;
A
#
# COMPACT_ATOMS: atom_id res chain seq x y z
N TYR A 1 -19.52 -11.73 16.38
CA TYR A 1 -19.23 -12.05 14.97
C TYR A 1 -18.15 -11.10 14.49
N ALA A 2 -16.95 -11.60 14.19
CA ALA A 2 -15.90 -10.80 13.58
C ALA A 2 -16.15 -10.78 12.07
N LEU A 3 -16.83 -9.73 11.59
CA LEU A 3 -16.93 -9.46 10.16
C LEU A 3 -15.65 -8.73 9.75
N ALA A 4 -14.96 -9.22 8.72
CA ALA A 4 -13.91 -8.46 8.06
C ALA A 4 -14.58 -7.32 7.27
N ALA A 5 -14.29 -6.07 7.65
CA ALA A 5 -14.83 -4.90 6.97
C ALA A 5 -13.83 -4.40 5.91
N GLY A 6 -14.23 -4.41 4.65
CA GLY A 6 -13.47 -3.79 3.57
C GLY A 6 -13.74 -2.29 3.50
N VAL A 7 -13.03 -1.50 4.31
CA VAL A 7 -13.11 -0.04 4.29
C VAL A 7 -11.95 0.51 3.45
N PRO A 8 -12.19 1.43 2.49
CA PRO A 8 -11.11 2.08 1.76
C PRO A 8 -10.12 2.76 2.71
N GLN A 9 -8.82 2.59 2.47
CA GLN A 9 -7.77 3.16 3.30
C GLN A 9 -7.93 4.69 3.55
N PRO A 10 -8.27 5.54 2.55
CA PRO A 10 -8.46 6.97 2.79
C PRO A 10 -9.58 7.27 3.80
N GLU A 11 -10.61 6.43 3.88
CA GLU A 11 -11.69 6.59 4.85
C GLU A 11 -11.23 6.19 6.25
N VAL A 12 -10.39 5.16 6.37
CA VAL A 12 -9.75 4.79 7.64
C VAL A 12 -8.86 5.92 8.15
N GLU A 13 -7.99 6.45 7.29
CA GLU A 13 -7.09 7.58 7.60
C GLU A 13 -7.89 8.81 8.07
N ARG A 14 -8.92 9.20 7.31
CA ARG A 14 -9.82 10.32 7.65
C ARG A 14 -10.47 10.16 9.02
N VAL A 15 -10.90 8.94 9.37
CA VAL A 15 -11.51 8.66 10.68
C VAL A 15 -10.46 8.75 11.80
N LEU A 16 -9.27 8.21 11.59
CA LEU A 16 -8.17 8.26 12.56
C LEU A 16 -7.70 9.70 12.81
N GLU A 17 -7.51 10.49 11.76
CA GLU A 17 -7.13 11.91 11.88
C GLU A 17 -8.17 12.74 12.61
N ARG A 18 -9.45 12.54 12.28
CA ARG A 18 -10.54 13.19 13.01
C ARG A 18 -10.51 12.81 14.48
N TYR A 19 -10.30 11.53 14.80
CA TYR A 19 -10.22 11.07 16.17
C TYR A 19 -9.04 11.69 16.92
N LEU A 20 -7.85 11.76 16.31
CA LEU A 20 -6.67 12.41 16.89
C LEU A 20 -6.95 13.87 17.25
N ARG A 21 -7.54 14.62 16.32
CA ARG A 21 -7.88 16.02 16.51
C ARG A 21 -8.93 16.22 17.60
N GLU A 22 -10.03 15.48 17.55
CA GLU A 22 -11.15 15.65 18.49
C GLU A 22 -10.82 15.16 19.91
N LYS A 23 -10.06 14.06 20.03
CA LYS A 23 -9.79 13.44 21.32
C LYS A 23 -8.55 14.01 22.01
N TYR A 24 -7.52 14.34 21.24
CA TYR A 24 -6.21 14.71 21.77
C TYR A 24 -5.75 16.12 21.35
N GLY A 25 -6.50 16.82 20.50
CA GLY A 25 -6.10 18.13 19.99
C GLY A 25 -4.87 18.08 19.07
N VAL A 26 -4.51 16.90 18.58
CA VAL A 26 -3.33 16.70 17.72
C VAL A 26 -3.75 16.82 16.25
N ALA A 27 -3.04 17.66 15.51
CA ALA A 27 -3.18 17.78 14.06
C ALA A 27 -2.04 17.04 13.35
N VAL A 28 -2.31 16.54 12.14
CA VAL A 28 -1.28 16.02 11.25
C VAL A 28 -0.75 17.18 10.41
N GLU A 29 0.55 17.36 10.42
CA GLU A 29 1.24 18.34 9.59
C GLU A 29 1.56 17.72 8.23
N TYR A 30 0.96 18.29 7.18
CA TYR A 30 1.14 17.86 5.81
C TYR A 30 2.12 18.75 5.06
N GLY A 31 2.72 18.22 3.99
CA GLY A 31 3.69 18.96 3.19
C GLY A 31 5.04 19.12 3.87
N VAL A 32 5.34 18.26 4.85
CA VAL A 32 6.61 18.23 5.58
C VAL A 32 7.33 16.92 5.25
N GLU A 33 8.61 17.03 4.86
CA GLU A 33 9.44 15.89 4.46
C GLU A 33 10.62 15.69 5.42
N PHE A 34 10.88 14.45 5.80
CA PHE A 34 12.05 14.10 6.61
C PHE A 34 13.37 14.39 5.86
N VAL A 35 14.33 14.99 6.56
CA VAL A 35 15.69 15.26 6.04
C VAL A 35 16.74 14.42 6.76
N SER A 36 16.77 14.48 8.09
CA SER A 36 17.77 13.76 8.88
C SER A 36 17.30 13.54 10.32
N VAL A 37 17.93 12.59 10.99
CA VAL A 37 17.76 12.35 12.42
C VAL A 37 19.12 12.33 13.11
N ALA A 38 19.18 12.94 14.29
CA ALA A 38 20.29 12.81 15.22
C ALA A 38 19.74 12.39 16.59
N THR A 39 20.28 11.31 17.14
CA THR A 39 19.92 10.82 18.47
C THR A 39 20.92 11.31 19.50
N ARG A 40 20.44 11.83 20.63
CA ARG A 40 21.21 12.11 21.84
C ARG A 40 20.67 11.26 23.01
N ASP A 41 21.34 11.32 24.15
CA ASP A 41 21.00 10.50 25.32
C ASP A 41 19.61 10.86 25.89
N ASP A 42 19.22 12.13 25.83
CA ASP A 42 17.98 12.68 26.40
C ASP A 42 16.92 13.09 25.37
N GLU A 43 17.30 13.26 24.10
CA GLU A 43 16.40 13.72 23.04
C GLU A 43 16.72 13.12 21.67
N VAL A 44 15.79 13.30 20.74
CA VAL A 44 16.00 13.10 19.31
C VAL A 44 15.75 14.42 18.59
N GLU A 45 16.64 14.78 17.70
CA GLU A 45 16.51 15.96 16.83
C GLU A 45 16.24 15.48 15.41
N VAL A 46 15.13 15.91 14.83
CA VAL A 46 14.71 15.57 13.47
C VAL A 46 14.70 16.84 12.64
N ALA A 47 15.48 16.86 11.58
CA ALA A 47 15.38 17.92 10.58
C ALA A 47 14.28 17.55 9.59
N VAL A 48 13.36 18.49 9.37
CA VAL A 48 12.28 18.36 8.39
C VAL A 48 12.29 19.55 7.44
N ARG A 49 11.78 19.35 6.24
CA ARG A 49 11.70 20.38 5.21
C ARG A 49 10.24 20.59 4.80
N ASP A 50 9.81 21.84 4.84
CA ASP A 50 8.55 22.26 4.24
C ASP A 50 8.67 22.19 2.71
N THR A 51 7.77 21.45 2.07
CA THR A 51 7.81 21.16 0.64
C THR A 51 7.40 22.34 -0.24
N ALA A 52 6.69 23.33 0.30
CA ALA A 52 6.23 24.49 -0.45
C ALA A 52 7.27 25.61 -0.50
N SER A 53 7.90 25.89 0.64
CA SER A 53 8.90 26.94 0.83
C SER A 53 10.34 26.44 0.67
N GLY A 54 10.57 25.14 0.84
CA GLY A 54 11.90 24.54 0.92
C GLY A 54 12.65 24.82 2.24
N ALA A 55 12.01 25.53 3.18
CA ALA A 55 12.60 25.84 4.47
C ALA A 55 12.81 24.56 5.29
N THR A 56 13.93 24.48 6.00
CA THR A 56 14.24 23.35 6.89
C THR A 56 14.18 23.83 8.33
N GLU A 57 13.56 23.04 9.20
CA GLU A 57 13.52 23.27 10.65
C GLU A 57 13.95 22.01 11.42
N ALA A 58 14.33 22.19 12.68
CA ALA A 58 14.73 21.12 13.58
C ALA A 58 13.69 20.95 14.68
N ILE A 59 13.12 19.75 14.76
CA ILE A 59 12.16 19.34 15.79
C ILE A 59 12.91 18.53 16.84
N ARG A 60 12.80 18.94 18.11
CA ARG A 60 13.32 18.19 19.25
C ARG A 60 12.20 17.48 19.97
N ALA A 61 12.36 16.19 20.20
CA ALA A 61 11.38 15.35 20.88
C ALA A 61 12.06 14.36 21.83
N SER A 62 11.32 13.84 22.81
CA SER A 62 11.83 12.78 23.69
C SER A 62 11.90 11.42 22.98
N PHE A 63 11.10 11.23 21.93
CA PHE A 63 10.94 9.99 21.18
C PHE A 63 10.64 10.25 19.70
N LEU A 64 11.07 9.33 18.85
CA LEU A 64 10.71 9.24 17.43
C LEU A 64 10.08 7.87 17.15
N ILE A 65 8.96 7.85 16.45
CA ILE A 65 8.33 6.63 15.93
C ILE A 65 8.27 6.75 14.41
N ALA A 66 9.02 5.92 13.70
CA ALA A 66 9.07 5.91 12.25
C ALA A 66 7.92 5.06 11.68
N CYS A 67 6.95 5.72 11.06
CA CYS A 67 5.79 5.14 10.36
C CYS A 67 5.80 5.48 8.86
N ASP A 68 6.98 5.65 8.28
CA ASP A 68 7.27 6.26 6.97
C ASP A 68 7.38 5.24 5.82
N GLY A 69 6.75 4.07 5.98
CA GLY A 69 6.50 3.11 4.90
C GLY A 69 7.70 2.29 4.41
N GLY A 70 7.48 1.47 3.39
CA GLY A 70 8.46 0.48 2.90
C GLY A 70 9.80 1.08 2.44
N GLN A 71 9.80 2.33 1.99
CA GLN A 71 11.01 3.09 1.59
C GLN A 71 11.55 4.03 2.68
N SER A 72 11.10 3.85 3.93
CA SER A 72 11.46 4.63 5.13
C SER A 72 12.79 5.37 5.04
N PRO A 73 12.79 6.70 4.81
CA PRO A 73 14.01 7.50 4.88
C PRO A 73 14.62 7.48 6.29
N VAL A 74 13.83 7.35 7.36
CA VAL A 74 14.36 7.23 8.73
C VAL A 74 15.17 5.96 8.89
N ARG A 75 14.65 4.81 8.42
CA ARG A 75 15.36 3.53 8.43
C ARG A 75 16.71 3.64 7.73
N HIS A 76 16.74 4.27 6.56
CA HIS A 76 17.96 4.46 5.79
C HIS A 76 18.96 5.41 6.48
N ALA A 77 18.48 6.51 7.08
CA ALA A 77 19.32 7.44 7.84
C ALA A 77 19.98 6.79 9.06
N LEU A 78 19.29 5.83 9.69
CA LEU A 78 19.82 5.02 10.80
C LEU A 78 20.67 3.83 10.35
N GLY A 79 20.87 3.64 9.04
CA GLY A 79 21.67 2.54 8.49
C GLY A 79 21.03 1.14 8.63
N LEU A 80 19.77 1.06 9.04
CA LEU A 80 19.09 -0.21 9.32
C LEU A 80 18.78 -0.97 8.04
N GLN A 81 18.97 -2.28 8.07
CA GLN A 81 18.82 -3.14 6.91
C GLN A 81 17.68 -4.12 7.08
N PHE A 82 16.81 -4.18 6.08
CA PHE A 82 15.84 -5.25 5.98
C PHE A 82 16.52 -6.58 5.66
N LYS A 83 16.15 -7.61 6.42
CA LYS A 83 16.48 -9.01 6.17
C LYS A 83 15.29 -9.71 5.50
N GLY A 84 15.59 -10.62 4.59
CA GLY A 84 14.61 -11.39 3.83
C GLY A 84 14.94 -11.44 2.34
N HIS A 85 14.07 -12.07 1.57
CA HIS A 85 14.28 -12.31 0.15
C HIS A 85 13.17 -11.65 -0.68
N PRO A 86 13.49 -11.08 -1.85
CA PRO A 86 12.45 -10.77 -2.81
C PRO A 86 11.74 -12.06 -3.20
N VAL A 87 10.41 -12.06 -3.21
CA VAL A 87 9.67 -13.14 -3.86
C VAL A 87 9.75 -12.85 -5.37
N PRO A 88 10.22 -13.78 -6.22
CA PRO A 88 10.36 -13.56 -7.65
C PRO A 88 8.99 -13.63 -8.36
N ALA A 89 7.99 -12.94 -7.82
CA ALA A 89 6.63 -12.86 -8.34
C ALA A 89 6.22 -11.39 -8.43
N VAL A 90 5.75 -11.03 -9.63
CA VAL A 90 5.07 -9.76 -9.87
C VAL A 90 3.59 -9.99 -9.64
N PHE A 91 2.93 -9.02 -9.03
CA PHE A 91 1.50 -9.00 -8.81
C PHE A 91 0.91 -7.77 -9.48
N LEU A 92 -0.29 -7.96 -10.01
CA LEU A 92 -1.18 -6.94 -10.49
C LEU A 92 -2.01 -6.41 -9.31
N ASN A 93 -2.15 -5.09 -9.17
CA ASN A 93 -3.16 -4.45 -8.32
C ASN A 93 -3.76 -3.27 -9.08
N VAL A 94 -5.02 -3.39 -9.46
CA VAL A 94 -5.69 -2.42 -10.34
C VAL A 94 -7.06 -2.07 -9.83
N ASP A 95 -7.41 -0.79 -9.95
CA ASP A 95 -8.77 -0.28 -9.75
C ASP A 95 -9.31 0.17 -11.12
N VAL A 96 -10.41 -0.44 -11.57
CA VAL A 96 -10.94 -0.25 -12.93
C VAL A 96 -12.47 -0.32 -12.94
N HIS A 97 -13.10 0.30 -13.94
CA HIS A 97 -14.53 0.10 -14.17
C HIS A 97 -14.74 -1.18 -14.99
N VAL A 98 -15.69 -1.99 -14.54
CA VAL A 98 -16.02 -3.28 -15.12
C VAL A 98 -17.46 -3.25 -15.57
N ARG A 99 -17.72 -3.57 -16.84
CA ARG A 99 -19.06 -3.85 -17.36
C ARG A 99 -19.27 -5.36 -17.42
N THR A 100 -20.28 -5.87 -16.72
CA THR A 100 -20.62 -7.30 -16.68
C THR A 100 -22.04 -7.50 -16.13
N GLN A 101 -22.66 -8.62 -16.52
CA GLN A 101 -23.94 -9.08 -15.95
C GLN A 101 -23.73 -10.10 -14.82
N HIS A 102 -22.48 -10.38 -14.41
CA HIS A 102 -22.19 -11.39 -13.42
C HIS A 102 -22.79 -11.00 -12.04
N PRO A 103 -23.54 -11.90 -11.36
CA PRO A 103 -24.22 -11.59 -10.10
C PRO A 103 -23.31 -11.06 -8.99
N GLY A 104 -22.04 -11.46 -8.97
CA GLY A 104 -21.05 -10.96 -8.01
C GLY A 104 -20.81 -9.44 -8.07
N PHE A 105 -21.16 -8.79 -9.17
CA PHE A 105 -21.10 -7.32 -9.31
C PHE A 105 -22.43 -6.63 -9.02
N ALA A 106 -23.53 -7.37 -8.87
CA ALA A 106 -24.86 -6.80 -8.72
C ALA A 106 -25.10 -6.19 -7.33
N ARG A 107 -24.54 -6.80 -6.29
CA ARG A 107 -24.79 -6.41 -4.89
C ARG A 107 -23.65 -5.62 -4.24
N GLY A 108 -22.42 -5.75 -4.77
CA GLY A 108 -21.25 -5.03 -4.24
C GLY A 108 -20.84 -5.44 -2.82
N ASP A 109 -21.37 -6.56 -2.30
CA ASP A 109 -21.08 -7.14 -0.98
C ASP A 109 -20.32 -8.48 -1.07
N GLN A 110 -19.89 -8.85 -2.29
CA GLN A 110 -19.19 -10.11 -2.57
C GLN A 110 -17.83 -9.83 -3.18
N ALA A 111 -16.80 -10.50 -2.67
CA ALA A 111 -15.53 -10.66 -3.37
C ALA A 111 -15.54 -11.97 -4.14
N LEU A 112 -14.91 -11.98 -5.31
CA LEU A 112 -14.75 -13.15 -6.16
C LEU A 112 -13.30 -13.62 -6.10
N ALA A 113 -13.08 -14.87 -5.71
CA ALA A 113 -11.79 -15.52 -5.76
C ALA A 113 -11.77 -16.54 -6.89
N VAL A 114 -10.96 -16.27 -7.91
CA VAL A 114 -10.64 -17.23 -8.97
C VAL A 114 -9.43 -18.03 -8.50
N ILE A 115 -9.61 -19.34 -8.35
CA ILE A 115 -8.54 -20.24 -7.93
C ILE A 115 -8.41 -21.33 -9.00
N ALA A 116 -7.25 -21.38 -9.65
CA ALA A 116 -6.91 -22.40 -10.63
C ALA A 116 -5.49 -22.93 -10.37
N ARG A 117 -5.13 -24.06 -10.98
CA ARG A 117 -3.82 -24.72 -10.76
C ARG A 117 -2.61 -23.82 -11.05
N LYS A 118 -2.72 -22.89 -12.01
CA LYS A 118 -1.61 -22.06 -12.49
C LYS A 118 -1.80 -20.56 -12.26
N HIS A 119 -2.98 -20.12 -11.83
CA HIS A 119 -3.27 -18.70 -11.66
C HIS A 119 -4.39 -18.47 -10.63
N GLY A 120 -4.40 -17.26 -10.07
CA GLY A 120 -5.49 -16.80 -9.23
C GLY A 120 -5.76 -15.32 -9.42
N LEU A 121 -6.99 -14.90 -9.15
CA LEU A 121 -7.39 -13.50 -9.09
C LEU A 121 -8.32 -13.29 -7.90
N PHE A 122 -8.09 -12.23 -7.15
CA PHE A 122 -9.04 -11.67 -6.20
C PHE A 122 -9.66 -10.44 -6.85
N ILE A 123 -10.99 -10.45 -6.97
CA ILE A 123 -11.75 -9.37 -7.58
C ILE A 123 -12.71 -8.85 -6.52
N ILE A 124 -12.57 -7.57 -6.17
CA ILE A 124 -13.35 -6.89 -5.14
C ILE A 124 -14.12 -5.76 -5.81
N PRO A 125 -15.37 -6.01 -6.23
CA PRO A 125 -16.27 -4.96 -6.69
C PRO A 125 -16.44 -3.89 -5.60
N SER A 126 -16.40 -2.62 -6.01
CA SER A 126 -16.63 -1.46 -5.16
C SER A 126 -17.66 -0.54 -5.81
N GLY A 127 -18.80 -0.37 -5.16
CA GLY A 127 -19.95 0.37 -5.69
C GLY A 127 -20.82 -0.51 -6.60
N GLY A 128 -21.96 -0.95 -6.06
CA GLY A 128 -23.03 -1.60 -6.80
C GLY A 128 -24.18 -0.61 -6.99
N GLY A 129 -24.55 -0.36 -8.25
CA GLY A 129 -25.59 0.62 -8.57
C GLY A 129 -26.29 0.29 -9.88
N GLY A 130 -26.75 -0.96 -10.03
CA GLY A 130 -27.66 -1.36 -11.11
C GLY A 130 -27.03 -2.23 -12.19
N GLY A 131 -27.25 -3.54 -12.09
CA GLY A 131 -27.41 -4.52 -13.19
C GLY A 131 -26.38 -4.66 -14.31
N GLY A 132 -25.33 -3.84 -14.39
CA GLY A 132 -24.45 -3.74 -15.56
C GLY A 132 -22.96 -3.60 -15.26
N GLY A 133 -22.56 -3.67 -13.98
CA GLY A 133 -21.17 -3.57 -13.55
C GLY A 133 -20.92 -2.45 -12.54
N GLY A 134 -19.64 -2.13 -12.30
CA GLY A 134 -19.21 -1.19 -11.27
C GLY A 134 -17.68 -1.04 -11.25
N ARG A 135 -17.14 -0.30 -10.28
CA ARG A 135 -15.69 -0.33 -10.05
C ARG A 135 -15.31 -1.68 -9.43
N ALA A 136 -14.10 -2.14 -9.67
CA ALA A 136 -13.54 -3.26 -8.96
C ALA A 136 -12.04 -3.11 -8.80
N ARG A 137 -11.55 -3.64 -7.68
CA ARG A 137 -10.15 -3.93 -7.48
C ARG A 137 -9.86 -5.34 -7.98
N ILE A 138 -8.86 -5.51 -8.83
CA ILE A 138 -8.39 -6.81 -9.29
C ILE A 138 -6.95 -6.99 -8.82
N VAL A 139 -6.70 -8.07 -8.07
CA VAL A 139 -5.39 -8.41 -7.52
C VAL A 139 -5.04 -9.83 -7.91
N GLY A 140 -3.79 -10.07 -8.32
CA GLY A 140 -3.30 -11.43 -8.51
C GLY A 140 -1.92 -11.48 -9.16
N PRO A 141 -1.32 -12.67 -9.29
CA PRO A 141 0.01 -12.81 -9.91
C PRO A 141 0.00 -12.32 -11.36
N ALA A 142 1.04 -11.64 -11.80
CA ALA A 142 1.25 -11.25 -13.19
C ALA A 142 2.30 -12.16 -13.83
N GLU A 143 2.10 -12.55 -15.09
CA GLU A 143 3.09 -13.29 -15.88
C GLU A 143 4.12 -12.32 -16.50
N VAL A 144 4.71 -11.51 -15.64
CA VAL A 144 5.76 -10.54 -16.00
C VAL A 144 7.02 -10.94 -15.23
N PRO A 145 8.19 -11.03 -15.88
CA PRO A 145 9.43 -11.29 -15.18
C PRO A 145 9.68 -10.23 -14.11
N PRO A 146 10.13 -10.61 -12.90
CA PRO A 146 10.52 -9.63 -11.90
C PRO A 146 11.67 -8.77 -12.45
N PRO A 147 11.64 -7.45 -12.20
CA PRO A 147 12.68 -6.55 -12.68
C PRO A 147 13.99 -6.84 -11.95
N GLY A 148 15.10 -6.39 -12.54
CA GLY A 148 16.38 -6.32 -11.83
C GLY A 148 16.29 -5.44 -10.57
N ARG A 149 17.22 -5.62 -9.64
CA ARG A 149 17.27 -4.81 -8.41
C ARG A 149 17.37 -3.32 -8.76
N GLY A 150 16.46 -2.51 -8.22
CA GLY A 150 16.44 -1.06 -8.45
C GLY A 150 15.81 -0.64 -9.78
N VAL A 151 15.29 -1.58 -10.57
CA VAL A 151 14.59 -1.29 -11.82
C VAL A 151 13.09 -1.21 -11.54
N ALA A 152 12.47 -0.11 -11.96
CA ALA A 152 11.02 0.06 -11.86
C ALA A 152 10.30 -0.85 -12.86
N ILE A 153 9.16 -1.43 -12.44
CA ILE A 153 8.26 -2.14 -13.37
C ILE A 153 7.32 -1.10 -13.98
N PRO A 154 7.22 -1.00 -15.31
CA PRO A 154 6.23 -0.13 -15.93
C PRO A 154 4.82 -0.61 -15.55
N ALA A 155 3.90 0.33 -15.36
CA ALA A 155 2.50 0.00 -15.10
C ALA A 155 1.90 -0.83 -16.25
N PRO A 156 0.96 -1.76 -15.98
CA PRO A 156 0.24 -2.47 -17.03
C PRO A 156 -0.60 -1.52 -17.85
N THR A 157 -0.82 -1.87 -19.12
CA THR A 157 -1.87 -1.23 -19.91
C THR A 157 -3.23 -1.84 -19.58
N LEU A 158 -4.32 -1.12 -19.87
CA LEU A 158 -5.68 -1.67 -19.75
C LEU A 158 -5.86 -2.96 -20.57
N ARG A 159 -5.19 -3.04 -21.73
CA ARG A 159 -5.20 -4.23 -22.59
C ARG A 159 -4.59 -5.45 -21.90
N ASP A 160 -3.48 -5.26 -21.18
CA ASP A 160 -2.83 -6.35 -20.44
C ASP A 160 -3.76 -6.88 -19.33
N VAL A 161 -4.42 -5.96 -18.61
CA VAL A 161 -5.39 -6.32 -17.58
C VAL A 161 -6.60 -7.04 -18.16
N GLN A 162 -7.13 -6.58 -19.30
CA GLN A 162 -8.24 -7.23 -20.00
C GLN A 162 -7.87 -8.65 -20.43
N ALA A 163 -6.68 -8.85 -21.01
CA ALA A 163 -6.21 -10.17 -21.41
C ALA A 163 -6.07 -11.14 -20.22
N ILE A 164 -5.58 -10.64 -19.07
CA ILE A 164 -5.52 -11.42 -17.82
C ILE A 164 -6.92 -11.79 -17.34
N ALA A 165 -7.86 -10.85 -17.35
CA ALA A 165 -9.24 -11.10 -16.94
C ALA A 165 -9.96 -12.10 -17.86
N ASP A 166 -9.80 -11.96 -19.19
CA ASP A 166 -10.39 -12.85 -20.18
C ASP A 166 -9.83 -14.27 -20.09
N SER A 167 -8.51 -14.39 -19.88
CA SER A 167 -7.86 -15.69 -19.75
C SER A 167 -8.24 -16.42 -18.46
N ARG A 168 -8.33 -15.69 -17.34
CA ARG A 168 -8.40 -16.31 -16.01
C ARG A 168 -9.80 -16.31 -15.41
N ALA A 169 -10.65 -15.36 -15.82
CA ALA A 169 -12.02 -15.22 -15.35
C ALA A 169 -13.03 -15.07 -16.53
N PRO A 170 -12.97 -15.92 -17.58
CA PRO A 170 -13.83 -15.77 -18.77
C PRO A 170 -15.33 -15.85 -18.45
N PHE A 171 -15.69 -16.55 -17.37
CA PHE A 171 -17.07 -16.68 -16.91
C PHE A 171 -17.69 -15.35 -16.46
N LEU A 172 -16.86 -14.32 -16.16
CA LEU A 172 -17.34 -12.99 -15.83
C LEU A 172 -17.84 -12.23 -17.05
N LYS A 173 -17.43 -12.60 -18.28
CA LYS A 173 -17.75 -11.87 -19.52
C LYS A 173 -17.59 -10.34 -19.33
N ALA A 174 -16.47 -9.96 -18.73
CA ALA A 174 -16.22 -8.61 -18.25
C ALA A 174 -15.56 -7.75 -19.32
N THR A 175 -16.04 -6.52 -19.51
CA THR A 175 -15.35 -5.50 -20.29
C THR A 175 -14.79 -4.45 -19.34
N LEU A 176 -13.47 -4.32 -19.29
CA LEU A 176 -12.76 -3.34 -18.48
C LEU A 176 -12.65 -2.01 -19.25
N HIS A 177 -12.88 -0.90 -18.57
CA HIS A 177 -12.76 0.44 -19.13
C HIS A 177 -12.44 1.47 -18.05
N SER A 178 -12.11 2.70 -18.47
CA SER A 178 -11.92 3.85 -17.58
C SER A 178 -11.06 3.52 -16.35
N PRO A 179 -9.77 3.14 -16.54
CA PRO A 179 -8.90 2.75 -15.44
C PRO A 179 -8.75 3.91 -14.44
N VAL A 180 -8.82 3.57 -13.16
CA VAL A 180 -8.59 4.52 -12.05
C VAL A 180 -7.15 4.42 -11.57
N TRP A 181 -6.64 3.19 -11.45
CA TRP A 181 -5.28 2.90 -11.03
C TRP A 181 -4.78 1.61 -11.67
N LEU A 182 -3.57 1.62 -12.24
CA LEU A 182 -2.93 0.46 -12.85
C LEU A 182 -1.52 0.31 -12.27
N SER A 183 -1.22 -0.79 -11.58
CA SER A 183 0.11 -1.01 -11.01
C SER A 183 0.51 -2.48 -11.00
N TYR A 184 1.79 -2.69 -11.28
CA TYR A 184 2.51 -3.90 -10.93
C TYR A 184 3.37 -3.65 -9.70
N PHE A 185 3.45 -4.65 -8.82
CA PHE A 185 4.34 -4.62 -7.67
C PHE A 185 4.99 -5.99 -7.48
N CYS A 186 6.21 -6.02 -6.96
CA CYS A 186 6.82 -7.26 -6.51
C CYS A 186 6.44 -7.53 -5.06
N SER A 187 6.07 -8.77 -4.76
CA SER A 187 6.01 -9.20 -3.37
C SER A 187 7.42 -9.17 -2.78
N GLN A 188 7.53 -8.50 -1.63
CA GLN A 188 8.74 -8.53 -0.82
C GLN A 188 8.33 -9.06 0.55
N GLN A 189 9.11 -10.03 1.05
CA GLN A 189 9.01 -10.49 2.42
C GLN A 189 10.29 -10.08 3.12
N ARG A 190 10.23 -8.92 3.76
CA ARG A 190 11.38 -8.28 4.38
C ARG A 190 10.97 -7.70 5.72
N LYS A 191 11.84 -7.81 6.71
CA LYS A 191 11.63 -7.20 8.02
C LYS A 191 12.95 -6.81 8.65
N LEU A 192 12.90 -5.93 9.63
CA LEU A 192 13.98 -5.71 10.56
C LEU A 192 14.19 -6.95 11.43
N GLU A 193 15.42 -7.10 11.93
CA GLU A 193 15.69 -8.02 13.03
C GLU A 193 15.02 -7.50 14.31
N GLU A 194 14.75 -8.38 15.27
CA GLU A 194 14.00 -8.02 16.48
C GLU A 194 14.60 -6.81 17.23
N HIS A 195 15.93 -6.76 17.34
CA HIS A 195 16.63 -5.65 17.99
C HIS A 195 16.52 -4.32 17.22
N ASP A 196 16.29 -4.37 15.91
CA ASP A 196 16.21 -3.20 15.04
C ASP A 196 14.81 -2.55 15.03
N TYR A 197 13.80 -3.18 15.64
CA TYR A 197 12.50 -2.51 15.87
C TYR A 197 12.62 -1.33 16.84
N ARG A 198 13.65 -1.35 17.68
CA ARG A 198 14.02 -0.26 18.60
C ARG A 198 15.54 -0.05 18.53
N PRO A 199 16.06 0.56 17.46
CA PRO A 199 17.51 0.70 17.23
C PRO A 199 18.19 1.62 18.25
N HIS A 200 17.41 2.47 18.92
CA HIS A 200 17.85 3.38 19.96
C HIS A 200 16.77 3.43 21.06
N PRO A 201 17.10 3.65 22.35
CA PRO A 201 16.11 3.75 23.42
C PRO A 201 14.98 4.75 23.16
N ARG A 202 15.21 5.74 22.30
CA ARG A 202 14.25 6.80 21.93
C ARG A 202 13.66 6.67 20.53
N VAL A 203 14.04 5.67 19.74
CA VAL A 203 13.59 5.51 18.36
C VAL A 203 12.90 4.16 18.19
N PHE A 204 11.73 4.16 17.58
CA PHE A 204 10.94 2.96 17.26
C PHE A 204 10.62 2.91 15.78
N MET A 205 10.58 1.70 15.21
CA MET A 205 10.18 1.43 13.84
C MET A 205 8.82 0.73 13.82
N ALA A 206 7.87 1.21 13.02
CA ALA A 206 6.51 0.65 12.99
C ALA A 206 5.95 0.52 11.56
N GLY A 207 5.06 -0.47 11.39
CA GLY A 207 4.40 -0.74 10.11
C GLY A 207 5.39 -1.11 9.01
N ASP A 208 5.12 -0.64 7.79
CA ASP A 208 5.95 -0.93 6.62
C ASP A 208 7.38 -0.39 6.71
N ALA A 209 7.65 0.56 7.62
CA ALA A 209 9.02 1.00 7.91
C ALA A 209 9.87 -0.11 8.56
N ALA A 210 9.22 -1.04 9.29
CA ALA A 210 9.85 -2.15 9.99
C ALA A 210 9.63 -3.51 9.30
N HIS A 211 8.52 -3.72 8.60
CA HIS A 211 8.22 -4.99 7.94
C HIS A 211 7.34 -4.80 6.69
N VAL A 212 7.79 -5.35 5.57
CA VAL A 212 7.02 -5.39 4.32
C VAL A 212 6.64 -6.84 4.05
N ARG A 213 5.33 -7.07 3.94
CA ARG A 213 4.71 -8.38 3.70
C ARG A 213 3.63 -8.19 2.63
N PHE A 214 3.94 -8.59 1.40
CA PHE A 214 3.00 -8.64 0.29
C PHE A 214 2.88 -10.05 -0.26
#